data_AF-A0A533XKR2-F1
#
_entry.id   AF-A0A533XKR2-F1
#
_cell.length_a   1.000
_cell.length_b   1.000
_cell.length_c   1.000
_cell.angle_alpha   90.00
_cell.angle_beta   90.00
_cell.angle_gamma   90.00
#
_symmetry.space_group_name_H-M   'P 1'
#
loop_
_entity.id
_entity.type
_entity.pdbx_description
1 polymer ?
#
loop_
_entity_poly.entity_id
_entity_poly.type
_entity_poly.pdbx_seq_one_letter_code
_entity_poly.pdbx_strand_id
1 'polypeptide(L)' 'MGTKLYVGGLPYSSTEQQLQELFSQHGSVTSAKIITDKYTG' A
#
# COMPACT_ATOMS: atom_id res chain seq x y z
N MET A 1 0.76 19.69 -3.55
CA MET A 1 -0.51 19.08 -3.11
C MET A 1 -0.36 17.57 -3.22
N GLY A 2 -0.18 16.86 -2.10
CA GLY A 2 0.04 15.42 -2.11
C GLY A 2 -1.26 14.66 -1.84
N THR A 3 -1.77 13.94 -2.84
CA THR A 3 -2.94 13.07 -2.69
C THR A 3 -2.51 11.80 -1.94
N LYS A 4 -2.95 11.65 -0.68
CA LYS A 4 -2.76 10.42 0.09
C LYS A 4 -3.96 9.50 -0.15
N LEU A 5 -3.71 8.31 -0.67
CA LEU A 5 -4.73 7.27 -0.85
C LEU A 5 -4.64 6.27 0.29
N TYR A 6 -5.77 5.99 0.94
CA TYR A 6 -5.89 4.93 1.92
C TYR A 6 -6.57 3.73 1.25
N VAL A 7 -5.90 2.59 1.25
CA VAL A 7 -6.40 1.35 0.65
C VAL A 7 -6.65 0.36 1.79
N GLY A 8 -7.92 0.01 2.01
CA GLY A 8 -8.33 -1.03 2.96
C GLY A 8 -8.69 -2.33 2.24
N GLY A 9 -8.77 -3.43 3.00
CA GLY A 9 -9.12 -4.74 2.45
C GLY A 9 -7.99 -5.46 1.72
N LEU A 10 -6.74 -5.03 1.93
CA LEU A 10 -5.58 -5.72 1.40
C LEU A 10 -5.33 -7.02 2.17
N PRO A 11 -5.00 -8.13 1.48
CA PRO A 11 -4.59 -9.36 2.13
C PRO A 11 -3.36 -9.14 3.01
N TYR A 12 -3.25 -9.86 4.13
CA TYR A 12 -2.07 -9.82 5.01
C TYR A 12 -0.76 -10.22 4.31
N SER A 13 -0.86 -10.99 3.23
CA SER A 13 0.29 -11.37 2.40
C SER A 13 0.71 -10.28 1.41
N SER A 14 -0.06 -9.20 1.26
CA SER A 14 0.34 -8.09 0.40
C SER A 14 1.54 -7.36 0.99
N THR A 15 2.48 -7.00 0.13
CA THR A 15 3.70 -6.28 0.50
C THR A 15 3.69 -4.86 -0.05
N GLU A 16 4.43 -3.97 0.60
CA GLU A 16 4.57 -2.57 0.18
C GLU A 16 5.10 -2.48 -1.25
N GLN A 17 6.02 -3.38 -1.61
CA GLN A 17 6.58 -3.49 -2.97
C GLN A 17 5.51 -3.86 -4.00
N GLN A 18 4.67 -4.85 -3.71
CA GLN A 18 3.62 -5.28 -4.64
C GLN A 18 2.58 -4.18 -4.86
N LEU A 19 2.21 -3.43 -3.81
CA LEU A 19 1.38 -2.25 -3.93
C LEU A 19 2.06 -1.17 -4.77
N GLN A 20 3.32 -0.88 -4.48
CA GLN A 20 4.06 0.12 -5.24
C GLN A 20 4.12 -0.24 -6.72
N GLU A 21 4.38 -1.50 -7.08
CA GLU A 21 4.40 -1.97 -8.46
C GLU A 21 3.02 -1.86 -9.14
N LEU A 22 1.97 -2.37 -8.50
CA LEU A 22 0.60 -2.30 -9.01
C LEU A 22 0.15 -0.86 -9.26
N PHE A 23 0.36 0.02 -8.28
CA PHE A 23 -0.03 1.42 -8.40
C PHE A 23 0.92 2.21 -9.31
N SER A 24 2.18 1.78 -9.47
CA SER A 24 3.14 2.39 -10.40
C SER A 24 2.71 2.28 -11.86
N GLN A 25 1.90 1.28 -12.21
CA GLN A 25 1.32 1.17 -13.56
C GLN A 25 0.23 2.22 -13.81
N HIS A 26 -0.41 2.74 -12.76
CA HIS A 26 -1.51 3.70 -12.85
C HIS A 26 -1.07 5.15 -12.51
N GLY A 27 0.07 5.34 -11.86
CA GLY A 27 0.61 6.66 -11.54
C GLY A 27 1.89 6.61 -10.71
N SER A 28 2.48 7.77 -10.43
CA SER A 28 3.73 7.84 -9.67
C SER A 28 3.45 7.65 -8.17
N VAL A 29 3.84 6.51 -7.61
CA VAL A 29 3.72 6.22 -6.17
C VAL A 29 4.89 6.84 -5.42
N THR A 30 4.64 7.88 -4.62
CA THR A 30 5.70 8.52 -3.82
C THR A 30 6.05 7.72 -2.56
N SER A 31 5.06 7.06 -1.95
CA SER A 31 5.24 6.24 -0.75
C SER A 31 4.08 5.27 -0.62
N ALA A 32 4.37 3.98 -0.51
CA ALA A 32 3.43 2.93 -0.16
C ALA A 32 3.79 2.45 1.25
N LYS A 33 2.81 2.42 2.16
CA LYS A 33 3.01 1.92 3.52
C LYS A 33 1.87 0.99 3.91
N ILE A 34 2.19 -0.25 4.24
CA ILE A 34 1.20 -1.20 4.73
C ILE A 34 1.13 -1.07 6.24
N ILE A 35 -0.06 -0.74 6.74
CA ILE A 35 -0.35 -0.72 8.17
C ILE A 35 -1.13 -2.00 8.47
N THR A 36 -0.40 -3.08 8.75
CA THR A 36 -0.95 -4.32 9.29
C THR A 36 -0.93 -4.26 10.81
N ASP A 37 -2.03 -4.68 11.43
CA ASP A 37 -2.17 -4.71 12.88
C ASP A 37 -1.13 -5.66 13.50
N LYS A 38 -0.36 -5.16 14.47
CA LYS A 38 0.76 -5.86 15.11
C LYS A 38 0.30 -6.86 16.19
N TYR A 39 -0.99 -6.87 16.55
CA TYR A 39 -1.54 -7.74 17.59
C TYR A 39 -2.05 -9.09 17.07
N THR A 40 -2.30 -9.24 15.77
CA THR A 40 -2.72 -10.52 15.17
C THR A 40 -1.63 -11.15 14.29
N GLY A 41 -0.38 -10.68 14.41
CA GLY A 41 0.78 -11.31 13.78
C GLY A 41 1.15 -12.62 14.44
#